data_AF-A0A2P5K8C9-F1
#
_entry.id   AF-A0A2P5K8C9-F1
#
_cell.length_a   1.000
_cell.length_b   1.000
_cell.length_c   1.000
_cell.angle_alpha   90.00
_cell.angle_beta   90.00
_cell.angle_gamma   90.00
#
_symmetry.space_group_name_H-M   'P 1'
#
loop_
_entity.id
_entity.type
_entity.pdbx_description
1 polymer ?
#
loop_
_entity_poly.entity_id
_entity_poly.type
_entity_poly.pdbx_seq_one_letter_code
_entity_poly.pdbx_strand_id
1 'polypeptide(L)'
;MSEAHEAPIKNPKQLIALVIASFALPVIIIALLVNYVDNATRTGAGTDGLSDEQVYRRIAPVAHVEIRDASTLGQGQRASDTSAAATQSAASASSSNAQAAAAAIAAIPSAPPSGSAATSASADAAQTGKALYQQVCQACHGAGVAGAPKLGDKAAWAPRLKESMDTVYHYALHGKGAMPPKGGSNASDADVKAAVDYMVGAAK
;
A
#
# COMPACT_ATOMS: atom_id res chain seq x y z
N MET A 1 -21.63 60.33 3.34
CA MET A 1 -22.18 59.39 2.34
C MET A 1 -22.64 58.17 3.10
N SER A 2 -23.88 58.26 3.59
CA SER A 2 -24.48 57.30 4.51
C SER A 2 -25.14 56.20 3.67
N GLU A 3 -24.32 55.31 3.11
CA GLU A 3 -24.81 54.11 2.46
C GLU A 3 -25.53 53.28 3.52
N ALA A 4 -26.85 53.18 3.41
CA ALA A 4 -27.68 52.45 4.35
C ALA A 4 -27.32 50.96 4.30
N HIS A 5 -26.92 50.40 5.45
CA HIS A 5 -26.79 48.96 5.65
C HIS A 5 -28.21 48.34 5.71
N GLU A 6 -28.88 48.23 4.57
CA GLU A 6 -30.12 47.48 4.48
C GLU A 6 -29.78 45.99 4.50
N ALA A 7 -30.04 45.32 5.63
CA ALA A 7 -29.79 43.89 5.78
C ALA A 7 -30.59 43.12 4.71
N PRO A 8 -29.96 42.24 3.90
CA PRO A 8 -30.62 41.52 2.80
C PRO A 8 -31.76 40.57 3.20
N ILE A 9 -32.12 40.47 4.48
CA ILE A 9 -33.09 39.51 5.01
C ILE A 9 -34.28 40.24 5.64
N LYS A 10 -35.40 40.27 4.90
CA LYS A 10 -36.63 40.97 5.27
C LYS A 10 -37.61 40.11 6.08
N ASN A 11 -37.36 38.79 6.16
CA ASN A 11 -38.21 37.85 6.89
C ASN A 11 -37.40 37.01 7.90
N PRO A 12 -37.86 36.85 9.16
CA PRO A 12 -37.18 36.02 10.16
C PRO A 12 -37.06 34.55 9.73
N LYS A 13 -38.01 34.05 8.92
CA LYS A 13 -37.95 32.71 8.32
C LYS A 13 -36.80 32.56 7.30
N GLN A 14 -36.45 33.61 6.57
CA GLN A 14 -35.33 33.58 5.62
C GLN A 14 -33.97 33.58 6.35
N LEU A 15 -33.87 34.24 7.50
CA LEU A 15 -32.66 34.22 8.33
C LEU A 15 -32.36 32.80 8.82
N ILE A 16 -33.39 32.12 9.35
CA ILE A 16 -33.27 30.74 9.84
C ILE A 16 -32.89 29.79 8.70
N ALA A 17 -33.52 29.93 7.53
CA ALA A 17 -33.20 29.11 6.36
C ALA A 17 -31.74 29.30 5.90
N LEU A 18 -31.23 30.54 5.88
CA LEU A 18 -29.85 30.82 5.49
C LEU A 18 -28.83 30.22 6.48
N VAL A 19 -29.09 30.34 7.79
CA VAL A 19 -28.22 29.77 8.83
C VAL A 19 -28.21 28.25 8.77
N ILE A 20 -29.36 27.62 8.58
CA ILE A 20 -29.42 26.15 8.41
C ILE A 20 -28.69 25.74 7.13
N ALA A 21 -28.92 26.45 6.03
CA ALA A 21 -28.25 26.16 4.75
C ALA A 21 -26.72 26.36 4.82
N SER A 22 -26.22 27.35 5.57
CA SER A 22 -24.78 27.59 5.71
C SER A 22 -24.04 26.50 6.49
N PHE A 23 -24.73 25.81 7.41
CA PHE A 23 -24.19 24.63 8.09
C PHE A 23 -24.43 23.33 7.32
N ALA A 24 -25.59 23.18 6.69
CA ALA A 24 -25.95 21.97 5.96
C ALA A 24 -25.15 21.83 4.64
N LEU A 25 -24.94 22.91 3.89
CA LEU A 25 -24.23 22.87 2.61
C LEU A 25 -22.81 22.33 2.72
N PRO A 26 -21.94 22.83 3.62
CA PRO A 26 -20.59 22.29 3.79
C PRO A 26 -20.60 20.81 4.21
N VAL A 27 -21.49 20.40 5.10
CA VAL A 27 -21.60 19.00 5.56
C VAL A 27 -22.01 18.08 4.41
N ILE A 28 -23.00 18.49 3.61
CA ILE A 28 -23.47 17.73 2.44
C ILE A 28 -22.35 17.64 1.39
N ILE A 29 -21.64 18.73 1.13
CA ILE A 29 -20.53 18.76 0.18
C ILE A 29 -19.42 17.79 0.62
N ILE A 30 -19.02 17.82 1.90
CA ILE A 30 -18.01 16.91 2.44
C ILE A 30 -18.48 15.45 2.33
N ALA A 31 -19.73 15.15 2.69
CA ALA A 31 -20.28 13.80 2.59
C ALA A 31 -20.30 13.28 1.14
N LEU A 32 -20.68 14.13 0.17
CA LEU A 32 -20.65 13.81 -1.25
C LEU A 32 -19.22 13.60 -1.76
N LEU A 33 -18.25 14.40 -1.30
CA LEU A 33 -16.83 14.24 -1.65
C LEU A 33 -16.26 12.93 -1.10
N VAL A 34 -16.58 12.57 0.14
CA VAL A 34 -16.18 11.29 0.74
C VAL A 34 -16.75 10.13 -0.07
N ASN A 35 -18.07 10.15 -0.35
CA ASN A 35 -18.71 9.15 -1.18
C ASN A 35 -18.09 9.07 -2.58
N TYR A 36 -17.78 10.22 -3.19
CA TYR A 36 -17.13 10.29 -4.50
C TYR A 36 -15.73 9.69 -4.46
N VAL A 37 -14.93 9.96 -3.42
CA VAL A 37 -13.57 9.40 -3.27
C VAL A 37 -13.60 7.89 -2.98
N ASP A 38 -14.61 7.42 -2.25
CA ASP A 38 -14.78 5.99 -1.96
C ASP A 38 -15.32 5.20 -3.15
N ASN A 39 -16.23 5.78 -3.94
CA ASN A 39 -16.82 5.16 -5.12
C ASN A 39 -16.06 5.42 -6.42
N ALA A 40 -15.12 6.37 -6.45
CA ALA A 40 -14.20 6.54 -7.55
C ALA A 40 -13.22 5.37 -7.54
N THR A 41 -13.47 4.39 -8.40
CA THR A 41 -12.51 3.34 -8.71
C THR A 41 -11.16 3.98 -9.04
N ARG A 42 -10.19 3.82 -8.14
CA ARG A 42 -8.81 4.23 -8.39
C ARG A 42 -8.24 3.34 -9.49
N THR A 43 -8.39 3.72 -10.74
CA THR A 43 -7.52 3.24 -11.84
C THR A 43 -6.19 3.99 -11.71
N GLY A 44 -5.39 3.55 -10.74
CA GLY A 44 -4.00 3.97 -10.56
C GLY A 44 -3.06 2.84 -10.99
N ALA A 45 -1.95 3.18 -11.65
CA ALA A 45 -0.93 2.24 -12.11
C ALA A 45 -0.53 1.26 -11.00
N GLY A 46 -1.06 0.03 -11.05
CA GLY A 46 -0.83 -1.01 -10.05
C GLY A 46 -2.06 -1.83 -9.65
N THR A 47 -3.29 -1.34 -9.86
CA THR A 47 -4.51 -2.11 -9.53
C THR A 47 -4.76 -3.29 -10.47
N ASP A 48 -4.16 -3.27 -11.65
CA ASP A 48 -4.30 -4.35 -12.64
C ASP A 48 -3.35 -5.52 -12.38
N GLY A 49 -2.43 -5.37 -11.41
CA GLY A 49 -1.44 -6.39 -11.04
C GLY A 49 -2.03 -7.66 -10.42
N LEU A 50 -3.30 -7.60 -9.98
CA LEU A 50 -4.07 -8.75 -9.48
C LEU A 50 -5.12 -9.24 -10.49
N SER A 51 -5.21 -8.67 -11.69
CA SER A 51 -6.12 -9.22 -12.70
C SER A 51 -5.61 -10.59 -13.18
N ASP A 52 -6.50 -11.58 -13.27
CA ASP A 52 -6.17 -12.93 -13.73
C ASP A 52 -5.46 -12.90 -15.10
N GLU A 53 -5.75 -11.89 -15.91
CA GLU A 53 -5.13 -11.64 -17.21
C GLU A 53 -3.64 -11.26 -17.11
N GLN A 54 -3.25 -10.42 -16.12
CA GLN A 54 -1.84 -10.08 -15.90
C GLN A 54 -1.06 -11.22 -15.23
N VAL A 55 -1.72 -12.03 -14.42
CA VAL A 55 -1.13 -13.25 -13.85
C VAL A 55 -0.86 -14.26 -14.97
N TYR A 56 -1.80 -14.45 -15.90
CA TYR A 56 -1.59 -15.32 -17.07
C TYR A 56 -0.43 -14.85 -17.96
N ARG A 57 -0.27 -13.53 -18.17
CA ARG A 57 0.87 -13.01 -18.93
C ARG A 57 2.23 -13.19 -18.25
N ARG A 58 2.27 -13.36 -16.92
CA ARG A 58 3.51 -13.66 -16.17
C ARG A 58 3.81 -15.16 -16.11
N ILE A 59 2.80 -16.02 -16.24
CA ILE A 59 2.95 -17.48 -16.28
C ILE A 59 3.11 -17.99 -17.73
N ALA A 60 2.84 -17.15 -18.74
CA ALA A 60 2.98 -17.52 -20.13
C ALA A 60 4.43 -17.97 -20.45
N PRO A 61 4.62 -19.16 -21.04
CA PRO A 61 5.96 -19.68 -21.34
C PRO A 61 6.66 -18.82 -22.39
N VAL A 62 7.85 -18.32 -22.05
CA VAL A 62 8.66 -17.41 -22.89
C VAL A 62 9.54 -18.12 -23.93
N ALA A 63 9.41 -19.43 -24.09
CA ALA A 63 10.22 -20.18 -25.03
C ALA A 63 9.41 -21.29 -25.69
N HIS A 64 9.18 -21.15 -27.00
CA HIS A 64 8.86 -22.28 -27.85
C HIS A 64 10.17 -22.92 -28.28
N VAL A 65 10.47 -24.11 -27.76
CA VAL A 65 11.59 -24.91 -28.21
C VAL A 65 11.03 -25.95 -29.18
N GLU A 66 11.27 -25.76 -30.48
CA GLU A 66 11.11 -26.84 -31.45
C GLU A 66 12.28 -27.80 -31.29
N ILE A 67 11.99 -29.00 -30.77
CA ILE A 67 12.96 -30.09 -30.75
C ILE A 67 12.84 -30.83 -32.07
N ARG A 68 13.81 -30.60 -32.96
CA ARG A 68 14.04 -31.45 -34.15
C ARG A 68 14.83 -32.67 -33.73
N ASP A 69 14.21 -33.84 -33.83
CA ASP A 69 14.85 -35.12 -33.57
C ASP A 69 15.93 -35.41 -34.63
N ALA A 70 17.16 -35.69 -34.15
CA ALA A 70 18.32 -36.02 -34.97
C ALA A 70 18.16 -37.35 -35.76
N SER A 71 17.10 -38.11 -35.51
CA SER A 71 16.78 -39.37 -36.20
C SER A 71 16.16 -39.19 -37.59
N THR A 72 15.78 -37.97 -37.98
CA THR A 72 15.20 -37.69 -39.32
C THR A 72 16.23 -37.23 -40.36
N LEU A 73 17.50 -37.07 -39.98
CA LEU A 73 18.58 -36.65 -40.91
C LEU A 73 19.13 -37.79 -41.78
N GLY A 74 18.34 -38.85 -41.99
CA GLY A 74 18.76 -40.06 -42.69
C GLY A 74 18.12 -40.30 -44.06
N GLN A 75 17.08 -39.58 -44.49
CA GLN A 75 16.43 -39.83 -45.78
C GLN A 75 15.54 -38.65 -46.22
N GLY A 76 15.73 -38.18 -47.46
CA GLY A 76 14.71 -37.44 -48.21
C GLY A 76 14.95 -35.96 -48.37
N GLN A 77 15.72 -35.61 -49.41
CA GLN A 77 16.00 -34.25 -49.84
C GLN A 77 14.81 -33.65 -50.63
N ARG A 78 14.60 -32.32 -50.48
CA ARG A 78 13.97 -31.35 -51.41
C ARG A 78 12.47 -31.44 -51.73
N ALA A 79 11.81 -30.30 -51.49
CA ALA A 79 10.78 -29.58 -52.29
C ALA A 79 9.85 -28.89 -51.27
N SER A 80 9.60 -27.58 -51.21
CA SER A 80 9.75 -26.44 -52.13
C SER A 80 9.77 -25.19 -51.22
N ASP A 81 10.65 -24.20 -51.44
CA ASP A 81 10.33 -22.92 -52.10
C ASP A 81 8.91 -22.40 -51.81
N THR A 82 8.60 -21.14 -51.44
CA THR A 82 9.28 -19.85 -51.43
C THR A 82 8.26 -18.84 -50.87
N SER A 83 8.63 -17.88 -50.01
CA SER A 83 8.58 -16.41 -50.24
C SER A 83 8.06 -15.75 -48.94
N ALA A 84 8.49 -14.61 -48.41
CA ALA A 84 9.26 -13.47 -48.91
C ALA A 84 9.93 -12.79 -47.68
N ALA A 85 11.21 -12.39 -47.74
CA ALA A 85 11.69 -10.99 -47.88
C ALA A 85 10.91 -9.95 -47.04
N ALA A 86 11.46 -9.00 -46.28
CA ALA A 86 12.78 -8.43 -46.01
C ALA A 86 12.59 -7.63 -44.67
N THR A 87 13.54 -7.13 -43.87
CA THR A 87 14.71 -6.30 -44.17
C THR A 87 15.44 -6.05 -42.82
N GLN A 88 16.77 -6.21 -42.80
CA GLN A 88 17.85 -5.42 -42.15
C GLN A 88 17.55 -4.50 -40.94
N SER A 89 18.47 -4.13 -40.04
CA SER A 89 19.84 -4.49 -39.62
C SER A 89 20.27 -3.37 -38.64
N ALA A 90 21.29 -3.64 -37.81
CA ALA A 90 22.13 -2.72 -37.03
C ALA A 90 21.47 -2.02 -35.80
N ALA A 91 21.82 -2.36 -34.55
CA ALA A 91 23.11 -2.24 -33.84
C ALA A 91 23.40 -0.83 -33.28
N SER A 92 23.50 -0.79 -31.94
CA SER A 92 24.39 0.02 -31.09
C SER A 92 24.20 1.55 -31.01
N ALA A 93 23.86 2.04 -29.79
CA ALA A 93 24.69 2.99 -29.02
C ALA A 93 24.12 3.31 -27.61
N SER A 94 24.97 3.08 -26.59
CA SER A 94 25.10 3.71 -25.25
C SER A 94 23.85 3.87 -24.37
N SER A 95 23.70 3.25 -23.19
CA SER A 95 24.68 2.79 -22.17
C SER A 95 25.78 3.81 -21.87
N SER A 96 25.39 4.90 -21.20
CA SER A 96 26.33 5.79 -20.52
C SER A 96 25.64 6.43 -19.31
N ASN A 97 25.54 5.66 -18.21
CA ASN A 97 25.95 6.16 -16.89
C ASN A 97 26.02 4.99 -15.89
N ALA A 98 27.01 4.12 -16.06
CA ALA A 98 27.27 3.00 -15.16
C ALA A 98 28.77 2.83 -14.92
N GLN A 99 29.48 3.90 -14.54
CA GLN A 99 30.83 3.78 -13.97
C GLN A 99 31.18 4.99 -13.09
N ALA A 100 30.97 4.83 -11.77
CA ALA A 100 31.76 5.40 -10.67
C ALA A 100 31.27 4.68 -9.39
N ALA A 101 32.06 3.97 -8.58
CA ALA A 101 33.50 3.86 -8.47
C ALA A 101 33.84 2.48 -7.88
N ALA A 102 34.95 1.90 -8.33
CA ALA A 102 35.58 0.73 -7.73
C ALA A 102 36.78 1.19 -6.90
N ALA A 103 36.79 0.80 -5.62
CA ALA A 103 37.96 0.63 -4.75
C ALA A 103 37.43 -0.08 -3.48
N ALA A 104 37.96 -1.16 -2.94
CA ALA A 104 39.18 -1.89 -3.18
C ALA A 104 38.97 -3.36 -2.76
N ILE A 105 39.64 -4.26 -3.47
CA ILE A 105 39.83 -5.68 -3.14
C ILE A 105 40.86 -5.82 -2.00
N ALA A 106 40.49 -6.43 -0.87
CA ALA A 106 41.40 -7.23 -0.04
C ALA A 106 40.64 -8.07 1.00
N ALA A 107 41.06 -9.33 1.12
CA ALA A 107 40.81 -10.31 2.18
C ALA A 107 39.50 -11.14 2.12
N ILE A 108 39.65 -12.36 1.59
CA ILE A 108 38.79 -13.52 1.86
C ILE A 108 39.29 -14.18 3.16
N PRO A 109 38.42 -14.47 4.12
CA PRO A 109 38.35 -15.84 4.64
C PRO A 109 36.93 -16.41 4.55
N SER A 110 36.83 -17.62 4.01
CA SER A 110 35.60 -18.42 3.93
C SER A 110 35.10 -18.85 5.32
N ALA A 111 33.85 -18.50 5.68
CA ALA A 111 33.04 -19.08 6.77
C ALA A 111 31.54 -18.68 6.58
N PRO A 112 30.56 -19.40 7.15
CA PRO A 112 29.28 -19.78 6.51
C PRO A 112 28.20 -18.68 6.47
N PRO A 113 27.16 -18.80 5.60
CA PRO A 113 26.01 -17.89 5.62
C PRO A 113 25.10 -18.22 6.81
N SER A 114 25.06 -17.35 7.80
CA SER A 114 23.99 -17.32 8.81
C SER A 114 23.71 -15.89 9.23
N GLY A 115 22.47 -15.44 8.98
CA GLY A 115 21.84 -14.44 9.84
C GLY A 115 21.41 -13.09 9.27
N SER A 116 21.42 -12.82 7.96
CA SER A 116 21.09 -11.48 7.43
C SER A 116 19.78 -11.36 6.62
N ALA A 117 18.82 -12.27 6.79
CA ALA A 117 17.49 -12.14 6.19
C ALA A 117 16.41 -11.65 7.17
N ALA A 118 16.58 -11.89 8.49
CA ALA A 118 15.60 -11.55 9.50
C ALA A 118 15.53 -10.04 9.81
N THR A 119 16.65 -9.31 9.68
CA THR A 119 16.72 -7.88 10.00
C THR A 119 15.98 -7.03 8.97
N SER A 120 16.06 -7.39 7.68
CA SER A 120 15.37 -6.66 6.60
C SER A 120 13.85 -6.86 6.65
N ALA A 121 13.38 -8.08 6.95
CA ALA A 121 11.96 -8.36 7.09
C ALA A 121 11.34 -7.69 8.34
N SER A 122 12.09 -7.60 9.44
CA SER A 122 11.65 -6.90 10.65
C SER A 122 11.61 -5.38 10.46
N ALA A 123 12.57 -4.81 9.72
CA ALA A 123 12.56 -3.39 9.38
C ALA A 123 11.38 -3.04 8.45
N ASP A 124 11.09 -3.91 7.48
CA ASP A 124 9.94 -3.76 6.59
C ASP A 124 8.61 -3.86 7.35
N ALA A 125 8.46 -4.84 8.24
CA ALA A 125 7.29 -4.95 9.11
C ALA A 125 7.13 -3.75 10.04
N ALA A 126 8.22 -3.26 10.64
CA ALA A 126 8.17 -2.07 11.51
C ALA A 126 7.74 -0.82 10.73
N GLN A 127 8.24 -0.65 9.51
CA GLN A 127 7.85 0.46 8.65
C GLN A 127 6.40 0.34 8.19
N THR A 128 5.96 -0.86 7.81
CA THR A 128 4.58 -1.16 7.42
C THR A 128 3.62 -0.91 8.59
N GLY A 129 3.95 -1.38 9.79
CA GLY A 129 3.17 -1.14 11.00
C GLY A 129 3.07 0.35 11.35
N LYS A 130 4.18 1.10 11.21
CA LYS A 130 4.18 2.55 11.41
C LYS A 130 3.33 3.28 10.37
N ALA A 131 3.39 2.87 9.11
CA ALA A 131 2.58 3.45 8.03
C ALA A 131 1.08 3.20 8.29
N LEU A 132 0.70 1.97 8.63
CA LEU A 132 -0.68 1.63 8.97
C LEU A 132 -1.18 2.38 10.20
N TYR A 133 -0.33 2.56 11.21
CA TYR A 133 -0.65 3.39 12.36
C TYR A 133 -1.00 4.82 11.95
N GLN A 134 -0.15 5.45 11.13
CA GLN A 134 -0.36 6.84 10.69
C GLN A 134 -1.62 7.01 9.84
N GLN A 135 -1.92 6.01 9.01
CA GLN A 135 -3.06 6.06 8.09
C GLN A 135 -4.41 5.81 8.79
N VAL A 136 -4.44 4.89 9.75
CA VAL A 136 -5.71 4.39 10.31
C VAL A 136 -5.75 4.53 11.83
N CYS A 137 -4.77 3.97 12.54
CA CYS A 137 -4.84 3.82 13.99
C CYS A 137 -4.70 5.16 14.73
N GLN A 138 -3.98 6.14 14.15
CA GLN A 138 -3.71 7.44 14.74
C GLN A 138 -4.99 8.26 14.97
N ALA A 139 -6.02 8.07 14.12
CA ALA A 139 -7.27 8.80 14.23
C ALA A 139 -7.89 8.68 15.63
N CYS A 140 -7.77 7.50 16.25
CA CYS A 140 -8.23 7.25 17.62
C CYS A 140 -7.10 7.24 18.64
N HIS A 141 -5.97 6.60 18.33
CA HIS A 141 -4.86 6.39 19.28
C HIS A 141 -3.85 7.54 19.35
N GLY A 142 -3.98 8.58 18.51
CA GLY A 142 -3.17 9.80 18.62
C GLY A 142 -3.63 10.66 19.80
N ALA A 143 -4.92 11.01 19.82
CA ALA A 143 -5.52 11.84 20.86
C ALA A 143 -6.26 11.04 21.96
N GLY A 144 -6.38 9.73 21.81
CA GLY A 144 -7.09 8.87 22.77
C GLY A 144 -8.61 9.00 22.70
N VAL A 145 -9.15 9.08 21.47
CA VAL A 145 -10.59 9.24 21.21
C VAL A 145 -11.35 8.06 21.84
N ALA A 146 -12.49 8.34 22.46
CA ALA A 146 -13.33 7.35 23.14
C ALA A 146 -12.59 6.49 24.19
N GLY A 147 -11.52 7.01 24.79
CA GLY A 147 -10.71 6.28 25.78
C GLY A 147 -9.68 5.32 25.18
N ALA A 148 -9.37 5.45 23.89
CA ALA A 148 -8.30 4.70 23.26
C ALA A 148 -6.94 5.00 23.94
N PRO A 149 -6.08 3.99 24.17
CA PRO A 149 -4.75 4.21 24.73
C PRO A 149 -3.90 5.03 23.75
N LYS A 150 -3.37 6.16 24.22
CA LYS A 150 -2.55 7.06 23.41
C LYS A 150 -1.20 6.42 23.08
N LEU A 151 -0.69 6.65 21.88
CA LEU A 151 0.67 6.21 21.53
C LEU A 151 1.68 6.83 22.50
N GLY A 152 2.54 5.99 23.09
CA GLY A 152 3.59 6.42 24.02
C GLY A 152 3.14 6.67 25.47
N ASP A 153 1.84 6.58 25.77
CA ASP A 153 1.35 6.74 27.14
C ASP A 153 1.58 5.48 27.97
N LYS A 154 2.74 5.39 28.62
CA LYS A 154 3.13 4.22 29.42
C LYS A 154 2.11 3.87 30.52
N ALA A 155 1.47 4.88 31.12
CA ALA A 155 0.47 4.65 32.17
C ALA A 155 -0.81 4.03 31.61
N ALA A 156 -1.25 4.49 30.44
CA ALA A 156 -2.35 3.86 29.73
C ALA A 156 -1.97 2.45 29.25
N TRP A 157 -0.78 2.22 28.73
CA TRP A 157 -0.40 0.91 28.18
C TRP A 157 -0.06 -0.14 29.24
N ALA A 158 0.47 0.25 30.40
CA ALA A 158 0.88 -0.68 31.46
C ALA A 158 -0.16 -1.76 31.84
N PRO A 159 -1.45 -1.44 32.10
CA PRO A 159 -2.44 -2.48 32.40
C PRO A 159 -2.80 -3.35 31.20
N ARG A 160 -2.67 -2.86 29.96
CA ARG A 160 -2.95 -3.65 28.75
C ARG A 160 -1.81 -4.61 28.42
N LEU A 161 -0.57 -4.22 28.70
CA LEU A 161 0.62 -5.05 28.49
C LEU A 161 0.84 -6.12 29.58
N LYS A 162 -0.06 -6.19 30.58
CA LYS A 162 -0.13 -7.34 31.51
C LYS A 162 -0.78 -8.55 30.85
N GLU A 163 -1.61 -8.32 29.83
CA GLU A 163 -2.16 -9.39 29.00
C GLU A 163 -1.10 -9.86 28.00
N SER A 164 -1.24 -11.08 27.48
CA SER A 164 -0.31 -11.59 26.47
C SER A 164 -0.47 -10.81 25.16
N MET A 165 0.62 -10.73 24.37
CA MET A 165 0.59 -10.09 23.05
C MET A 165 -0.47 -10.72 22.14
N ASP A 166 -0.72 -12.03 22.25
CA ASP A 166 -1.79 -12.71 21.51
C ASP A 166 -3.18 -12.16 21.82
N THR A 167 -3.47 -11.82 23.08
CA THR A 167 -4.74 -11.18 23.46
C THR A 167 -4.83 -9.76 22.90
N VAL A 168 -3.74 -9.00 22.93
CA VAL A 168 -3.69 -7.65 22.33
C VAL A 168 -3.93 -7.73 20.81
N TYR A 169 -3.31 -8.68 20.12
CA TYR A 169 -3.55 -8.92 18.70
C TYR A 169 -4.98 -9.35 18.42
N HIS A 170 -5.56 -10.24 19.24
CA HIS A 170 -6.94 -10.66 19.09
C HIS A 170 -7.90 -9.47 19.14
N TYR A 171 -7.72 -8.55 20.09
CA TYR A 171 -8.52 -7.32 20.14
C TYR A 171 -8.29 -6.42 18.94
N ALA A 172 -7.06 -6.29 18.46
CA ALA A 172 -6.76 -5.51 17.26
C ALA A 172 -7.42 -6.08 16.00
N LEU A 173 -7.48 -7.41 15.87
CA LEU A 173 -8.07 -8.08 14.71
C LEU A 173 -9.59 -8.13 14.77
N HIS A 174 -10.17 -8.44 15.93
CA HIS A 174 -11.61 -8.66 16.08
C HIS A 174 -12.38 -7.46 16.65
N GLY A 175 -11.67 -6.43 17.10
CA GLY A 175 -12.26 -5.25 17.75
C GLY A 175 -12.49 -5.46 19.25
N LYS A 176 -12.64 -4.34 19.97
CA LYS A 176 -12.99 -4.30 21.40
C LYS A 176 -13.63 -2.96 21.74
N GLY A 177 -14.87 -2.99 22.23
CA GLY A 177 -15.61 -1.77 22.60
C GLY A 177 -15.78 -0.83 21.39
N ALA A 178 -15.27 0.39 21.49
CA ALA A 178 -15.31 1.39 20.41
C ALA A 178 -14.27 1.15 19.29
N MET A 179 -13.35 0.18 19.46
CA MET A 179 -12.36 -0.14 18.43
C MET A 179 -12.94 -1.16 17.44
N PRO A 180 -13.12 -0.82 16.15
CA PRO A 180 -13.62 -1.73 15.14
C PRO A 180 -12.61 -2.85 14.81
N PRO A 181 -13.07 -3.97 14.21
CA PRO A 181 -12.19 -5.03 13.71
C PRO A 181 -11.09 -4.45 12.80
N LYS A 182 -9.86 -4.92 12.99
CA LYS A 182 -8.66 -4.49 12.24
C LYS A 182 -8.43 -2.98 12.26
N GLY A 183 -8.91 -2.29 13.29
CA GLY A 183 -8.85 -0.83 13.42
C GLY A 183 -9.67 -0.09 12.36
N GLY A 184 -10.58 -0.77 11.64
CA GLY A 184 -11.32 -0.21 10.50
C GLY A 184 -10.53 -0.24 9.19
N SER A 185 -9.40 -0.95 9.15
CA SER A 185 -8.61 -1.15 7.93
C SER A 185 -8.95 -2.47 7.23
N ASN A 186 -8.68 -2.52 5.93
CA ASN A 186 -8.68 -3.77 5.15
C ASN A 186 -7.27 -4.37 5.03
N ALA A 187 -6.33 -3.94 5.89
CA ALA A 187 -4.94 -4.41 5.87
C ALA A 187 -4.83 -5.90 6.21
N SER A 188 -3.71 -6.56 5.92
CA SER A 188 -3.55 -7.96 6.31
C SER A 188 -3.45 -8.10 7.84
N ASP A 189 -3.73 -9.29 8.37
CA ASP A 189 -3.58 -9.53 9.81
C ASP A 189 -2.14 -9.34 10.28
N ALA A 190 -1.16 -9.61 9.40
CA ALA A 190 0.25 -9.35 9.66
C ALA A 190 0.55 -7.85 9.81
N ASP A 191 -0.01 -7.01 8.94
CA ASP A 191 0.17 -5.56 9.00
C ASP A 191 -0.47 -4.96 10.25
N VAL A 192 -1.67 -5.46 10.63
CA VAL A 192 -2.34 -5.04 11.86
C VAL A 192 -1.50 -5.41 13.09
N LYS A 193 -0.95 -6.63 13.14
CA LYS A 193 -0.03 -7.03 14.23
C LYS A 193 1.22 -6.16 14.27
N ALA A 194 1.81 -5.86 13.11
CA ALA A 194 2.97 -4.96 13.03
C ALA A 194 2.64 -3.54 13.51
N ALA A 195 1.44 -3.02 13.24
CA ALA A 195 0.98 -1.74 13.77
C ALA A 195 0.80 -1.77 15.30
N VAL A 196 0.26 -2.88 15.84
CA VAL A 196 0.18 -3.10 17.29
C VAL A 196 1.58 -3.11 17.90
N ASP A 197 2.53 -3.81 17.28
CA ASP A 197 3.91 -3.88 17.76
C ASP A 197 4.59 -2.50 17.77
N TYR A 198 4.35 -1.69 16.74
CA TYR A 198 4.79 -0.29 16.72
C TYR A 198 4.21 0.51 17.89
N MET A 199 2.91 0.35 18.17
CA MET A 199 2.24 1.08 19.25
C MET A 199 2.72 0.65 20.64
N VAL A 200 2.87 -0.65 20.85
CA VAL A 200 3.38 -1.24 22.09
C VAL A 200 4.85 -0.88 22.28
N GLY A 201 5.64 -0.90 21.21
CA GLY A 201 7.06 -0.51 21.23
C GLY A 201 7.25 0.94 21.65
N ALA A 202 6.37 1.85 21.23
CA ALA A 202 6.40 3.24 21.65
C ALA A 202 6.03 3.46 23.13
N ALA A 203 5.35 2.49 23.76
CA ALA A 203 4.80 2.60 25.11
C ALA A 203 5.57 1.81 26.19
N LYS A 204 6.66 1.14 25.81
CA LYS A 204 7.63 0.53 26.73
C LYS A 204 8.60 1.59 27.26
#